data_AF-A0AAE1SYI8-F1
#
_entry.id   AF-A0AAE1SYI8-F1
#
_cell.length_a   1.000
_cell.length_b   1.000
_cell.length_c   1.000
_cell.angle_alpha   90.00
_cell.angle_beta   90.00
_cell.angle_gamma   90.00
#
_symmetry.space_group_name_H-M   'P 1'
#
loop_
_entity.id
_entity.type
_entity.pdbx_description
1 polymer ?
#
loop_
_entity_poly.entity_id
_entity_poly.type
_entity_poly.pdbx_seq_one_letter_code
_entity_poly.pdbx_strand_id
1 'polypeptide(L)'
;MKMGGRLLVLLFLSLAVFFFNISQARLITSTSTSTKPQISTIETNQTAATAKKCSYTLTIKTSCSSPKYTRDRVSIAFGDSYGFEVHAPRLDNPSARIFENCSTDTFQIRGPCIYEICYLNLRRVGSDGWKPESVKVYGPDRPAITFKYDKFLPNGVWFGFNHCHKRSL
;
A
#
# COMPACT_ATOMS: atom_id res chain seq x y z
N MET A 1 -39.12 7.73 64.91
CA MET A 1 -38.34 8.37 63.82
C MET A 1 -38.38 7.49 62.58
N LYS A 2 -38.85 8.05 61.47
CA LYS A 2 -39.29 7.35 60.25
C LYS A 2 -38.12 7.33 59.25
N MET A 3 -37.30 6.28 59.24
CA MET A 3 -36.05 6.19 58.47
C MET A 3 -36.09 5.13 57.35
N GLY A 4 -37.26 4.91 56.74
CA GLY A 4 -37.45 3.90 55.69
C GLY A 4 -37.42 4.44 54.25
N GLY A 5 -37.84 5.69 54.04
CA GLY A 5 -38.04 6.23 52.68
C GLY A 5 -36.75 6.60 51.94
N ARG A 6 -35.73 7.09 52.64
CA ARG A 6 -34.47 7.54 52.01
C ARG A 6 -33.59 6.38 51.54
N LEU A 7 -33.60 5.25 52.26
CA LEU A 7 -32.82 4.07 51.89
C LEU A 7 -33.44 3.35 50.68
N LEU A 8 -34.78 3.32 50.58
CA LEU A 8 -35.48 2.74 49.44
C LEU A 8 -35.25 3.55 48.14
N VAL A 9 -35.26 4.89 48.23
CA VAL A 9 -35.00 5.77 47.08
C VAL A 9 -33.56 5.62 46.58
N LEU A 10 -32.58 5.49 47.48
CA LEU A 10 -31.18 5.27 47.10
C LEU A 10 -30.94 3.90 46.45
N LEU A 11 -31.66 2.86 46.89
CA LEU A 11 -31.63 1.53 46.26
C LEU A 11 -32.28 1.51 44.86
N PHE A 12 -33.34 2.29 44.63
CA PHE A 12 -33.95 2.42 43.30
C PHE A 12 -33.08 3.22 42.33
N LEU A 13 -32.38 4.27 42.79
CA LEU A 13 -31.46 5.04 41.95
C LEU A 13 -30.22 4.23 41.55
N SER A 14 -29.72 3.32 42.38
CA SER A 14 -28.55 2.49 42.02
C SER A 14 -28.89 1.38 41.02
N LEU A 15 -30.09 0.79 41.07
CA LEU A 15 -30.54 -0.18 40.07
C LEU A 15 -30.74 0.47 38.69
N ALA A 16 -31.25 1.71 38.62
CA ALA A 16 -31.51 2.39 37.35
C ALA A 16 -30.24 2.70 36.54
N VAL A 17 -29.08 2.83 37.19
CA VAL A 17 -27.79 3.06 36.52
C VAL A 17 -27.20 1.77 35.92
N PHE A 18 -27.56 0.60 36.45
CA PHE A 18 -27.06 -0.69 35.96
C PHE A 18 -27.73 -1.17 34.66
N PHE A 19 -28.95 -0.73 34.36
CA PHE A 19 -29.69 -1.21 33.17
C PHE A 19 -29.47 -0.40 31.88
N PHE A 20 -28.71 0.71 31.92
CA PHE A 20 -28.48 1.54 30.73
C PHE A 20 -27.21 1.19 29.92
N ASN A 21 -26.51 0.10 30.25
CA ASN A 21 -25.37 -0.39 29.47
C ASN A 21 -25.73 -1.62 28.61
N ILE A 22 -26.88 -1.59 27.93
CA ILE A 22 -27.12 -2.55 26.84
C ILE A 22 -26.37 -2.03 25.61
N SER A 23 -25.23 -2.67 25.40
CA SER A 23 -24.36 -2.60 24.22
C SER A 23 -25.18 -2.46 22.93
N GLN A 24 -25.04 -1.34 22.23
CA GLN A 24 -25.42 -1.27 20.82
C GLN A 24 -24.46 -2.18 20.05
N ALA A 25 -24.91 -3.37 19.69
CA ALA A 25 -24.30 -4.14 18.61
C ALA A 25 -24.49 -3.34 17.31
N ARG A 26 -23.54 -2.45 17.00
CA ARG A 26 -23.45 -1.87 15.66
C ARG A 26 -23.07 -3.00 14.72
N LEU A 27 -24.00 -3.36 13.83
CA LEU A 27 -23.69 -4.06 12.59
C LEU A 27 -22.51 -3.33 11.94
N ILE A 28 -21.34 -3.97 11.93
CA ILE A 28 -20.30 -3.59 10.99
C ILE A 28 -20.83 -4.06 9.63
N THR A 29 -21.65 -3.23 9.01
CA THR A 29 -21.69 -3.21 7.56
C THR A 29 -20.26 -2.93 7.15
N SER A 30 -19.57 -3.96 6.65
CA SER A 30 -18.28 -3.82 5.99
C SER A 30 -18.47 -2.83 4.85
N THR A 31 -18.33 -1.55 5.14
CA THR A 31 -18.12 -0.52 4.14
C THR A 31 -16.74 -0.80 3.59
N SER A 32 -16.71 -1.62 2.54
CA SER A 32 -15.63 -1.66 1.58
C SER A 32 -15.35 -0.20 1.19
N THR A 33 -14.34 0.38 1.83
CA THR A 33 -13.84 1.70 1.47
C THR A 33 -12.99 1.48 0.23
N SER A 34 -13.68 1.16 -0.86
CA SER A 34 -13.14 1.25 -2.20
C SER A 34 -12.99 2.73 -2.54
N THR A 35 -11.90 3.01 -3.24
CA THR A 35 -11.65 4.18 -4.09
C THR A 35 -11.27 5.50 -3.41
N LYS A 36 -9.95 5.76 -3.39
CA LYS A 36 -9.41 6.96 -4.03
C LYS A 36 -8.14 6.58 -4.82
N PRO A 37 -8.14 6.64 -6.17
CA PRO A 37 -6.90 6.50 -6.92
C PRO A 37 -6.04 7.77 -6.68
N GLN A 38 -5.00 7.66 -5.84
CA GLN A 38 -4.04 8.74 -5.63
C GLN A 38 -3.02 8.75 -6.79
N ILE A 39 -3.42 9.30 -7.94
CA ILE A 39 -2.54 9.39 -9.11
C ILE A 39 -1.40 10.37 -8.82
N SER A 40 -0.23 9.86 -8.44
CA SER A 40 1.03 10.60 -8.48
C SER A 40 1.76 10.23 -9.78
N THR A 41 2.04 11.22 -10.63
CA THR A 41 2.86 11.05 -11.82
C THR A 41 4.33 11.24 -11.46
N ILE A 42 5.17 10.22 -11.64
CA ILE A 42 6.61 10.26 -11.38
C ILE A 42 7.37 10.18 -12.71
N GLU A 43 8.24 11.16 -12.98
CA GLU A 43 9.17 11.09 -14.11
C GLU A 43 10.50 10.48 -13.66
N THR A 44 11.01 9.50 -14.41
CA THR A 44 12.28 8.85 -14.13
C THR A 44 13.41 9.49 -14.94
N ASN A 45 14.52 9.82 -14.28
CA ASN A 45 15.73 10.37 -14.91
C ASN A 45 16.81 9.27 -14.98
N GLN A 46 16.96 8.55 -16.10
CA GLN A 46 18.26 8.10 -16.66
C GLN A 46 18.20 7.21 -17.93
N THR A 47 19.24 7.41 -18.76
CA THR A 47 19.94 6.55 -19.75
C THR A 47 19.29 6.07 -21.06
N ALA A 48 18.40 6.85 -21.67
CA ALA A 48 18.36 6.92 -23.13
C ALA A 48 17.71 8.24 -23.55
N ALA A 49 18.52 9.26 -23.87
CA ALA A 49 18.02 10.55 -24.33
C ALA A 49 17.17 10.45 -25.62
N THR A 50 17.10 9.27 -26.24
CA THR A 50 16.39 8.93 -27.47
C THR A 50 15.28 7.87 -27.31
N ALA A 51 15.10 7.24 -26.14
CA ALA A 51 14.06 6.23 -25.98
C ALA A 51 12.66 6.85 -25.91
N LYS A 52 11.70 6.24 -26.61
CA LYS A 52 10.27 6.57 -26.49
C LYS A 52 9.87 6.45 -25.01
N LYS A 53 9.14 7.45 -24.49
CA LYS A 53 8.57 7.42 -23.15
C LYS A 53 7.20 6.76 -23.15
N CYS A 54 6.96 5.91 -22.17
CA CYS A 54 5.69 5.25 -21.92
C CYS A 54 5.19 5.58 -20.50
N SER A 55 3.87 5.49 -20.30
CA SER A 55 3.25 5.63 -18.99
C SER A 55 2.88 4.25 -18.45
N TYR A 56 3.18 4.02 -17.19
CA TYR A 56 2.89 2.79 -16.46
C TYR A 56 1.96 3.12 -15.30
N THR A 57 0.95 2.27 -15.08
CA THR A 57 0.16 2.32 -13.85
C THR A 57 0.65 1.21 -12.92
N LEU A 58 0.99 1.54 -11.69
CA LEU A 58 1.29 0.58 -10.64
C LEU A 58 0.12 0.49 -9.68
N THR A 59 -0.21 -0.72 -9.25
CA THR A 59 -1.12 -0.96 -8.13
C THR A 59 -0.36 -1.77 -7.09
N ILE A 60 -0.19 -1.22 -5.90
CA ILE A 60 0.54 -1.83 -4.79
C ILE A 60 -0.45 -2.16 -3.70
N LYS A 61 -0.59 -3.46 -3.41
CA LYS A 61 -1.41 -3.93 -2.29
C LYS A 61 -0.54 -4.10 -1.06
N THR A 62 -0.90 -3.44 0.03
CA THR A 62 -0.20 -3.56 1.31
C THR A 62 -0.88 -4.63 2.16
N SER A 63 -0.10 -5.53 2.75
CA SER A 63 -0.63 -6.61 3.59
C SER A 63 -1.35 -6.05 4.82
N CYS A 64 -2.41 -6.71 5.27
CA CYS A 64 -3.06 -6.41 6.55
C CYS A 64 -2.15 -6.59 7.77
N SER A 65 -1.10 -7.41 7.61
CA SER A 65 -0.06 -7.62 8.63
C SER A 65 1.10 -6.61 8.56
N SER A 66 1.02 -5.62 7.66
CA SER A 66 1.93 -4.47 7.63
C SER A 66 1.63 -3.53 8.82
N PRO A 67 2.57 -2.65 9.23
CA PRO A 67 2.27 -1.57 10.16
C PRO A 67 1.12 -0.71 9.64
N LYS A 68 0.39 -0.04 10.55
CA LYS A 68 -0.81 0.77 10.22
C LYS A 68 -0.56 1.75 9.06
N TYR A 69 0.61 2.37 9.05
CA TYR A 69 1.15 3.18 7.96
C TYR A 69 2.67 3.11 8.02
N THR A 70 3.35 3.45 6.92
CA THR A 70 4.81 3.60 6.88
C THR A 70 5.18 4.98 6.34
N ARG A 71 6.13 5.65 6.99
CA ARG A 71 6.75 6.89 6.50
C ARG A 71 8.08 6.63 5.81
N ASP A 72 8.45 5.35 5.66
CA ASP A 72 9.69 4.98 5.05
C ASP A 72 9.70 5.37 3.58
N ARG A 73 10.85 5.82 3.10
CA ARG A 73 11.02 6.11 1.68
C ARG A 73 10.98 4.80 0.91
N VAL A 74 10.07 4.69 -0.05
CA VAL A 74 9.96 3.54 -0.94
C VAL A 74 10.38 3.93 -2.35
N SER A 75 11.39 3.24 -2.87
CA SER A 75 11.85 3.32 -4.26
C SER A 75 11.43 2.05 -5.01
N ILE A 76 11.23 2.17 -6.33
CA ILE A 76 10.90 1.03 -7.20
C ILE A 76 11.71 1.08 -8.49
N ALA A 77 12.13 -0.08 -8.97
CA ALA A 77 12.73 -0.29 -10.28
C ALA A 77 12.09 -1.50 -10.95
N PHE A 78 11.72 -1.41 -12.23
CA PHE A 78 11.21 -2.53 -13.03
C PHE A 78 11.63 -2.38 -14.49
N GLY A 79 11.76 -3.50 -15.20
CA GLY A 79 12.29 -3.48 -16.56
C GLY A 79 12.18 -4.80 -17.31
N ASP A 80 12.80 -4.84 -18.48
CA ASP A 80 12.83 -6.00 -19.38
C ASP A 80 14.23 -6.64 -19.50
N SER A 81 14.29 -7.72 -20.29
CA SER A 81 15.50 -8.46 -20.62
C SER A 81 16.44 -7.71 -21.58
N TYR A 82 16.01 -6.57 -22.14
CA TYR A 82 16.80 -5.73 -23.03
C TYR A 82 17.55 -4.62 -22.28
N GLY A 83 17.34 -4.50 -20.96
CA GLY A 83 17.99 -3.50 -20.12
C GLY A 83 17.24 -2.18 -20.05
N PHE A 84 16.01 -2.08 -20.56
CA PHE A 84 15.17 -0.91 -20.31
C PHE A 84 14.61 -0.98 -18.89
N GLU A 85 14.88 0.06 -18.10
CA GLU A 85 14.44 0.17 -16.70
C GLU A 85 13.65 1.46 -16.48
N VAL A 86 12.55 1.33 -15.75
CA VAL A 86 11.82 2.45 -15.14
C VAL A 86 12.17 2.45 -13.66
N HIS A 87 12.85 3.50 -13.20
CA HIS A 87 13.25 3.66 -11.80
C HIS A 87 12.63 4.92 -11.18
N ALA A 88 11.73 4.74 -10.22
CA ALA A 88 11.20 5.83 -9.40
C ALA A 88 11.90 5.84 -8.04
N PRO A 89 12.71 6.87 -7.74
CA PRO A 89 13.51 6.92 -6.51
C PRO A 89 12.65 7.12 -5.26
N ARG A 90 11.41 7.59 -5.42
CA ARG A 90 10.47 7.84 -4.34
C ARG A 90 9.05 7.72 -4.89
N LEU A 91 8.30 6.74 -4.41
CA LEU A 91 6.87 6.58 -4.70
C LEU A 91 6.01 7.49 -3.81
N ASP A 92 6.55 7.94 -2.69
CA ASP A 92 5.73 8.64 -1.72
C ASP A 92 5.43 10.10 -2.10
N ASN A 93 4.21 10.52 -1.75
CA ASN A 93 3.86 11.91 -1.60
C ASN A 93 3.69 12.15 -0.08
N PRO A 94 4.44 13.08 0.55
CA PRO A 94 4.39 13.32 1.99
C PRO A 94 2.99 13.65 2.54
N SER A 95 2.08 14.10 1.68
CA SER A 95 0.70 14.47 2.02
C SER A 95 -0.33 13.36 1.79
N ALA A 96 0.10 12.18 1.34
CA ALA A 96 -0.74 11.06 0.93
C ALA A 96 -0.74 9.95 1.99
N ARG A 97 -1.92 9.44 2.38
CA ARG A 97 -2.06 8.26 3.26
C ARG A 97 -1.82 6.98 2.46
N ILE A 98 -0.63 6.84 1.93
CA ILE A 98 -0.21 5.69 1.14
C ILE A 98 0.44 4.63 2.02
N PHE A 99 0.42 3.39 1.55
CA PHE A 99 0.99 2.23 2.20
C PHE A 99 0.37 1.94 3.59
N GLU A 100 -0.89 2.33 3.80
CA GLU A 100 -1.66 1.91 4.96
C GLU A 100 -1.85 0.37 4.94
N ASN A 101 -1.95 -0.25 6.11
CA ASN A 101 -2.21 -1.69 6.15
C ASN A 101 -3.59 -2.01 5.54
N CYS A 102 -3.71 -3.17 4.90
CA CYS A 102 -4.91 -3.56 4.16
C CYS A 102 -5.32 -2.59 3.03
N SER A 103 -4.44 -1.69 2.57
CA SER A 103 -4.77 -0.74 1.50
C SER A 103 -4.29 -1.22 0.12
N THR A 104 -4.74 -0.51 -0.91
CA THR A 104 -4.19 -0.60 -2.25
C THR A 104 -3.97 0.80 -2.81
N ASP A 105 -2.74 1.10 -3.18
CA ASP A 105 -2.31 2.40 -3.68
C ASP A 105 -1.96 2.31 -5.16
N THR A 106 -2.30 3.36 -5.92
CA THR A 106 -2.09 3.40 -7.37
C THR A 106 -1.16 4.54 -7.75
N PHE A 107 -0.14 4.27 -8.54
CA PHE A 107 0.85 5.27 -8.99
C PHE A 107 0.91 5.31 -10.51
N GLN A 108 1.19 6.47 -11.09
CA GLN A 108 1.53 6.59 -12.51
C GLN A 108 3.01 6.95 -12.66
N ILE A 109 3.75 6.19 -13.45
CA ILE A 109 5.18 6.43 -13.65
C ILE A 109 5.47 6.53 -15.13
N ARG A 110 6.22 7.56 -15.51
CA ARG A 110 6.74 7.72 -16.87
C ARG A 110 8.23 7.37 -16.90
N GLY A 111 8.59 6.54 -17.87
CA GLY A 111 9.97 6.18 -18.16
C GLY A 111 10.09 5.58 -19.57
N PRO A 112 11.21 4.92 -19.91
CA PRO A 112 11.39 4.31 -21.22
C PRO A 112 10.33 3.23 -21.48
N CYS A 113 9.95 3.06 -22.73
CA CYS A 113 9.05 1.99 -23.15
C CYS A 113 9.73 0.61 -23.03
N ILE A 114 9.34 -0.13 -21.99
CA ILE A 114 9.66 -1.53 -21.72
C ILE A 114 8.83 -2.46 -22.61
N TYR A 115 9.45 -3.48 -23.18
CA TYR A 115 8.81 -4.47 -24.06
C TYR A 115 8.02 -5.53 -23.29
N GLU A 116 8.69 -6.21 -22.35
CA GLU A 116 8.15 -7.29 -21.53
C GLU A 116 8.73 -7.15 -20.13
N ILE A 117 7.94 -6.62 -19.19
CA ILE A 117 8.38 -6.46 -17.81
C ILE A 117 8.62 -7.86 -17.25
N CYS A 118 9.85 -8.12 -16.83
CA CYS A 118 10.26 -9.43 -16.33
C CYS A 118 11.00 -9.36 -14.98
N TYR A 119 11.30 -8.16 -14.49
CA TYR A 119 11.80 -7.97 -13.13
C TYR A 119 11.17 -6.76 -12.46
N LEU A 120 11.14 -6.79 -11.13
CA LEU A 120 10.71 -5.68 -10.30
C LEU A 120 11.37 -5.77 -8.94
N ASN A 121 11.97 -4.66 -8.50
CA ASN A 121 12.62 -4.50 -7.21
C ASN A 121 12.02 -3.31 -6.45
N LEU A 122 11.83 -3.48 -5.16
CA LEU A 122 11.46 -2.44 -4.20
C LEU A 122 12.62 -2.19 -3.24
N ARG A 123 12.76 -0.94 -2.78
CA ARG A 123 13.71 -0.60 -1.72
C ARG A 123 13.04 0.31 -0.71
N ARG A 124 12.98 -0.14 0.54
CA ARG A 124 12.48 0.61 1.69
C ARG A 124 13.66 1.22 2.45
N VAL A 125 13.57 2.48 2.83
CA VAL A 125 14.55 3.14 3.72
C VAL A 125 13.83 3.87 4.84
N GLY A 126 14.03 3.40 6.07
CA GLY A 126 13.48 4.02 7.28
C GLY A 126 13.25 3.01 8.41
N SER A 127 12.56 3.43 9.46
CA SER A 127 12.38 2.67 10.70
C SER A 127 11.02 1.98 10.84
N ASP A 128 10.00 2.41 10.11
CA ASP A 128 8.62 1.99 10.36
C ASP A 128 8.37 0.53 9.93
N GLY A 129 9.08 0.07 8.90
CA GLY A 129 8.82 -1.22 8.27
C GLY A 129 7.69 -1.14 7.26
N TRP A 130 7.63 -2.13 6.37
CA TRP A 130 6.54 -2.26 5.40
C TRP A 130 6.48 -3.67 4.84
N LYS A 131 5.26 -4.20 4.70
CA LYS A 131 4.98 -5.50 4.11
C LYS A 131 4.05 -5.35 2.89
N PRO A 132 4.62 -5.18 1.68
CA PRO A 132 3.82 -5.27 0.46
C PRO A 132 3.32 -6.71 0.28
N GLU A 133 2.06 -6.86 -0.11
CA GLU A 133 1.51 -8.14 -0.54
C GLU A 133 1.84 -8.38 -2.01
N SER A 134 1.57 -7.40 -2.88
CA SER A 134 1.87 -7.51 -4.30
C SER A 134 2.04 -6.15 -4.98
N VAL A 135 2.76 -6.16 -6.10
CA VAL A 135 2.85 -5.04 -7.04
C VAL A 135 2.36 -5.52 -8.40
N LYS A 136 1.36 -4.84 -8.95
CA LYS A 136 0.84 -5.09 -10.29
C LYS A 136 1.21 -3.92 -11.20
N VAL A 137 1.79 -4.21 -12.36
CA VAL A 137 2.23 -3.19 -13.33
C VAL A 137 1.42 -3.31 -14.60
N TYR A 138 0.84 -2.19 -15.01
CA TYR A 138 0.10 -2.04 -16.26
C TYR A 138 0.95 -1.19 -17.22
N GLY A 139 1.32 -1.77 -18.36
CA GLY A 139 1.95 -1.06 -19.48
C GLY A 139 0.93 -0.66 -20.55
N PRO A 140 1.35 0.12 -21.56
CA PRO A 140 0.43 0.65 -22.59
C PRO A 140 -0.18 -0.44 -23.49
N ASP A 141 0.57 -1.46 -23.87
CA ASP A 141 0.17 -2.41 -24.92
C ASP A 141 0.41 -3.89 -24.54
N ARG A 142 0.44 -4.20 -23.23
CA ARG A 142 0.74 -5.54 -22.71
C ARG A 142 -0.17 -5.91 -21.54
N PRO A 143 -0.44 -7.21 -21.31
CA PRO A 143 -1.11 -7.67 -20.11
C PRO A 143 -0.38 -7.21 -18.85
N ALA A 144 -1.13 -6.91 -17.80
CA ALA A 144 -0.54 -6.52 -16.54
C ALA A 144 0.18 -7.69 -15.88
N ILE A 145 1.38 -7.44 -15.35
CA ILE A 145 2.18 -8.43 -14.61
C ILE A 145 2.04 -8.19 -13.10
N THR A 146 2.04 -9.26 -12.30
CA THR A 146 1.95 -9.17 -10.84
C THR A 146 3.15 -9.85 -10.18
N PHE A 147 3.82 -9.12 -9.31
CA PHE A 147 4.91 -9.61 -8.46
C PHE A 147 4.39 -9.75 -7.02
N LYS A 148 4.50 -10.94 -6.44
CA LYS A 148 4.00 -11.24 -5.09
C LYS A 148 5.14 -11.21 -4.09
N TYR A 149 5.03 -10.38 -3.06
CA TYR A 149 6.05 -10.22 -2.03
C TYR A 149 5.64 -10.92 -0.73
N ASP A 150 4.48 -10.52 -0.18
CA ASP A 150 3.92 -10.95 1.12
C ASP A 150 4.97 -11.16 2.24
N LYS A 151 5.95 -10.26 2.33
CA LYS A 151 7.03 -10.28 3.31
C LYS A 151 7.49 -8.89 3.68
N PHE A 152 8.00 -8.74 4.90
CA PHE A 152 8.63 -7.48 5.32
C PHE A 152 9.87 -7.21 4.47
N LEU A 153 9.98 -5.98 3.95
CA LEU A 153 11.15 -5.58 3.19
C LEU A 153 12.31 -5.21 4.13
N PRO A 154 13.54 -5.68 3.83
CA PRO A 154 14.73 -5.25 4.56
C PRO A 154 14.96 -3.75 4.41
N ASN A 155 15.58 -3.12 5.41
CA ASN A 155 15.93 -1.71 5.34
C ASN A 155 17.15 -1.52 4.44
N GLY A 156 17.09 -0.59 3.48
CA GLY A 156 18.24 -0.13 2.73
C GLY A 156 18.68 -1.02 1.56
N VAL A 157 18.02 -2.16 1.33
CA VAL A 157 18.40 -3.16 0.31
C VAL A 157 17.32 -3.27 -0.77
N TRP A 158 17.72 -3.40 -2.03
CA TRP A 158 16.82 -3.73 -3.13
C TRP A 158 16.35 -5.17 -2.99
N PHE A 159 15.04 -5.37 -2.89
CA PHE A 159 14.42 -6.66 -2.74
C PHE A 159 13.36 -6.85 -3.82
N GLY A 160 13.38 -7.99 -4.52
CA GLY A 160 12.45 -8.24 -5.60
C GLY A 160 12.72 -9.52 -6.36
N PHE A 161 12.28 -9.53 -7.62
CA PHE A 161 12.27 -10.71 -8.47
C PHE A 161 12.85 -10.37 -9.83
N ASN A 162 13.65 -11.28 -10.37
CA ASN A 162 14.13 -11.23 -11.74
C ASN A 162 13.76 -12.55 -12.44
N HIS A 163 12.77 -12.47 -13.33
CA HIS A 163 12.28 -13.56 -14.16
C HIS A 163 12.65 -13.36 -15.64
N CYS A 164 13.60 -12.47 -15.92
CA CYS A 164 14.05 -12.23 -17.27
C CYS A 164 14.79 -13.47 -17.79
N HIS A 165 14.21 -14.11 -18.79
CA HIS A 165 14.94 -15.10 -19.57
C HIS A 165 16.02 -14.39 -20.37
N LYS A 166 17.27 -14.87 -20.28
CA LYS A 166 18.33 -14.43 -21.17
C LYS A 166 17.91 -14.80 -22.58
N ARG A 167 17.56 -13.81 -23.40
CA ARG A 167 17.48 -14.04 -24.85
C ARG A 167 18.92 -14.14 -25.32
N SER A 168 19.33 -15.31 -25.79
CA SER A 168 20.53 -15.43 -26.61
C SER A 168 20.31 -14.58 -27.86
N LEU A 169 21.16 -13.56 -28.04
CA LEU A 169 21.23 -12.80 -29.28
C LEU A 169 21.66 -13.71 -30.43
#